data_AF-A0A972ZPE1-F1
#
_entry.id   AF-A0A972ZPE1-F1
#
_cell.length_a   1.000
_cell.length_b   1.000
_cell.length_c   1.000
_cell.angle_alpha   90.00
_cell.angle_beta   90.00
_cell.angle_gamma   90.00
#
_symmetry.space_group_name_H-M   'P 1'
#
loop_
_entity.id
_entity.type
_entity.pdbx_description
1 polymer ?
#
loop_
_entity_poly.entity_id
_entity_poly.type
_entity_poly.pdbx_seq_one_letter_code
_entity_poly.pdbx_strand_id
1 'polypeptide(L)' 'MDIQELENAVALLIEDMNGDLGDSHEIYLRLQQTLAGMRAMGMPLPEDLVQMEQELGAEFESDAK' A
#
# COMPACT_ATOMS: atom_id res chain seq x y z
N MET A 1 -7.28 -13.39 10.75
CA MET A 1 -6.43 -12.27 10.33
C MET A 1 -7.21 -11.03 10.67
N ASP A 2 -6.83 -10.40 11.77
CA ASP A 2 -7.48 -9.20 12.27
C ASP A 2 -7.09 -8.00 11.41
N ILE A 3 -7.95 -6.98 11.31
CA ILE A 3 -7.67 -5.78 10.51
C ILE A 3 -6.38 -5.10 11.00
N GLN A 4 -6.14 -5.17 12.31
CA GLN A 4 -4.95 -4.67 12.99
C GLN A 4 -3.67 -5.39 12.56
N GLU A 5 -3.73 -6.70 12.30
CA GLU A 5 -2.56 -7.46 11.81
C GLU A 5 -2.19 -7.03 10.39
N LEU A 6 -3.18 -6.71 9.58
CA LEU A 6 -2.96 -6.20 8.23
C LEU A 6 -2.41 -4.78 8.25
N GLU A 7 -3.00 -3.88 9.04
CA GLU A 7 -2.48 -2.51 9.18
C GLU A 7 -1.01 -2.52 9.60
N ASN A 8 -0.64 -3.43 10.49
CA ASN A 8 0.75 -3.60 10.90
C ASN A 8 1.64 -4.17 9.79
N ALA A 9 1.14 -5.13 8.99
CA ALA A 9 1.87 -5.65 7.84
C ALA A 9 2.06 -4.60 6.74
N VAL A 10 1.06 -3.74 6.52
CA VAL A 10 1.12 -2.60 5.60
C VAL A 10 2.09 -1.54 6.12
N ALA A 11 2.02 -1.18 7.40
CA ALA A 11 2.93 -0.24 8.04
C ALA A 11 4.39 -0.70 7.93
N LEU A 12 4.65 -2.00 8.13
CA LEU A 12 5.98 -2.58 7.93
C LEU A 12 6.48 -2.47 6.48
N LEU A 13 5.60 -2.69 5.50
CA LEU A 13 5.93 -2.48 4.08
C LEU A 13 6.29 -1.02 3.79
N ILE A 14 5.59 -0.07 4.40
CA ILE A 14 5.84 1.38 4.24
C ILE A 14 7.15 1.79 4.92
N GLU A 15 7.45 1.24 6.09
CA GLU A 15 8.74 1.47 6.77
C GLU A 15 9.90 0.94 5.91
N ASP A 16 9.72 -0.21 5.25
CA ASP A 16 10.67 -0.80 4.32
C ASP A 16 10.87 0.09 3.07
N MET A 17 9.83 0.80 2.59
CA MET A 17 9.97 1.80 1.49
C MET A 17 10.90 2.97 1.84
N ASN A 18 11.02 3.32 3.13
CA ASN A 18 11.89 4.40 3.60
C ASN A 18 13.35 3.96 3.79
N GLY A 19 13.63 2.65 3.78
CA GLY A 19 14.94 2.07 4.02
C GLY A 19 15.57 1.47 2.76
N ASP A 20 16.44 2.23 2.10
CA ASP A 20 17.40 1.74 1.08
C ASP A 20 16.80 0.98 -0.12
N LEU A 21 16.38 1.75 -1.14
CA LEU A 21 16.46 1.40 -2.58
C LEU A 21 15.89 0.03 -3.01
N GLY A 22 14.76 -0.41 -2.46
CA GLY A 22 13.85 -1.30 -3.18
C GLY A 22 12.95 -0.46 -4.10
N ASP A 23 12.66 -0.92 -5.32
CA ASP A 23 11.74 -0.26 -6.25
C ASP A 23 10.45 0.12 -5.48
N SER A 24 10.29 1.41 -5.13
CA SER A 24 9.12 1.88 -4.38
C SER A 24 7.82 1.53 -5.11
N HIS A 25 7.91 1.37 -6.43
CA HIS A 25 6.88 0.84 -7.30
C HIS A 25 6.55 -0.65 -7.06
N GLU A 26 7.53 -1.51 -6.78
CA GLU A 26 7.32 -2.93 -6.44
C GLU A 26 6.60 -3.06 -5.08
N ILE A 27 6.99 -2.25 -4.09
CA ILE A 27 6.29 -2.22 -2.79
C ILE A 27 4.86 -1.70 -2.95
N TYR A 28 4.67 -0.65 -3.74
CA TYR A 28 3.35 -0.11 -4.07
C TYR A 28 2.44 -1.16 -4.74
N LEU A 29 2.94 -1.88 -5.75
CA LEU A 29 2.18 -2.94 -6.42
C LEU A 29 1.78 -4.05 -5.45
N ARG A 30 2.66 -4.40 -4.50
CA ARG A 30 2.39 -5.42 -3.49
C ARG A 30 1.36 -4.95 -2.46
N LEU A 31 1.41 -3.67 -2.08
CA LEU A 31 0.40 -3.02 -1.25
C LEU A 31 -0.96 -3.01 -1.94
N GLN A 32 -1.01 -2.54 -3.19
CA GLN A 32 -2.22 -2.48 -4.00
C GLN A 32 -2.86 -3.85 -4.18
N GLN A 33 -2.07 -4.90 -4.46
CA GLN A 33 -2.58 -6.28 -4.56
C GLN A 33 -3.19 -6.78 -3.24
N THR A 34 -2.57 -6.43 -2.12
CA THR A 34 -3.04 -6.81 -0.78
C THR A 34 -4.37 -6.11 -0.45
N LEU A 35 -4.45 -4.80 -0.72
CA LEU A 35 -5.65 -3.99 -0.57
C LEU A 35 -6.78 -4.45 -1.51
N ALA A 36 -6.47 -4.77 -2.77
CA ALA A 36 -7.42 -5.29 -3.74
C ALA A 36 -7.98 -6.66 -3.35
N GLY A 37 -7.14 -7.56 -2.81
CA GLY A 37 -7.56 -8.86 -2.28
C GLY A 37 -8.55 -8.72 -1.11
N MET A 38 -8.32 -7.75 -0.23
CA MET A 38 -9.24 -7.45 0.86
C MET A 38 -10.55 -6.80 0.41
N ARG A 39 -10.48 -5.86 -0.53
CA ARG A 39 -11.66 -5.24 -1.14
C ARG A 39 -12.51 -6.32 -1.83
N ALA A 40 -11.88 -7.31 -2.46
CA ALA A 40 -12.55 -8.46 -3.08
C ALA A 40 -13.18 -9.42 -2.06
N MET A 41 -12.61 -9.55 -0.85
CA MET A 41 -13.21 -10.29 0.27
C MET A 41 -14.35 -9.52 0.96
N GLY A 42 -14.63 -8.28 0.57
CA GLY A 42 -15.69 -7.45 1.16
C GLY A 42 -15.34 -6.88 2.53
N MET A 43 -14.04 -6.83 2.89
CA MET A 43 -13.59 -6.17 4.11
C MET A 43 -13.54 -4.64 3.90
N PRO A 44 -14.03 -3.83 4.86
CA PRO A 44 -13.91 -2.39 4.77
C PRO A 44 -12.44 -1.99 4.91
N LEU A 45 -11.85 -1.46 3.84
CA LEU A 45 -10.54 -0.83 3.93
C LEU A 45 -10.70 0.52 4.64
N PRO A 46 -9.83 0.84 5.62
CA PRO A 46 -9.80 2.18 6.20
C PRO A 46 -9.44 3.21 5.12
N GLU A 47 -10.12 4.35 5.17
CA GLU A 47 -9.94 5.45 4.20
C GLU A 47 -8.49 5.94 4.15
N ASP A 48 -7.78 5.89 5.28
CA ASP A 48 -6.37 6.24 5.42
C ASP A 48 -5.47 5.47 4.42
N LEU A 49 -5.69 4.15 4.28
CA LEU A 49 -4.95 3.30 3.35
C LEU A 49 -5.33 3.56 1.88
N VAL A 50 -6.58 3.90 1.63
CA VAL A 50 -7.06 4.24 0.27
C VAL A 50 -6.49 5.58 -0.17
N GLN A 51 -6.44 6.56 0.73
CA GLN A 51 -5.80 7.85 0.46
C GLN A 51 -4.31 7.66 0.19
N MET A 52 -3.63 6.88 1.02
CA MET A 52 -2.21 6.59 0.83
C MET A 52 -1.92 5.89 -0.51
N GLU A 53 -2.75 4.94 -0.94
CA GLU A 53 -2.62 4.29 -2.25
C GLU A 53 -2.78 5.29 -3.42
N GLN A 54 -3.70 6.24 -3.29
CA GLN A 54 -3.89 7.28 -4.30
C GLN A 54 -2.74 8.29 -4.33
N GLU A 55 -2.24 8.73 -3.18
CA GLU A 55 -1.12 9.67 -3.10
C GLU A 55 0.15 9.06 -3.67
N LEU A 56 0.48 7.82 -3.28
CA LEU A 56 1.61 7.09 -3.83
C LEU A 56 1.48 6.86 -5.35
N GLY A 57 0.30 6.44 -5.82
CA GLY A 57 0.05 6.26 -7.26
C GLY A 57 0.25 7.54 -8.06
N ALA A 58 -0.22 8.67 -7.54
CA ALA A 58 -0.03 9.97 -8.16
C ALA A 58 1.45 10.40 -8.18
N GLU A 59 2.21 10.14 -7.11
CA GLU A 59 3.65 10.43 -7.08
C GLU A 59 4.43 9.56 -8.09
N PHE A 60 4.10 8.27 -8.23
CA PHE A 60 4.72 7.39 -9.22
C PHE A 60 4.36 7.75 -10.67
N GLU A 61 3.10 8.09 -10.94
CA GLU A 61 2.67 8.56 -12.27
C GLU A 61 3.35 9.88 -12.66
N SER A 62 3.63 10.74 -11.67
CA SER A 62 4.35 12.00 -11.88
C SER A 62 5.85 11.81 -12.08
N ASP A 63 6.48 10.84 -11.43
CA ASP A 63 7.91 10.53 -11.61
C ASP A 63 8.20 9.83 -12.95
N ALA A 64 7.21 9.09 -13.49
CA ALA A 64 7.32 8.38 -14.77
C ALA A 64 7.22 9.27 -16.03
N LYS A 65 7.16 10.60 -15.91
CA LYS A 65 6.90 11.55 -17.03
C LYS A 65 8.03 12.54 -17.27
#